data_AF-A0A6M1YFZ5-F1
#
_entry.id   AF-A0A6M1YFZ5-F1
#
_cell.length_a   1.000
_cell.length_b   1.000
_cell.length_c   1.000
_cell.angle_alpha   90.00
_cell.angle_beta   90.00
_cell.angle_gamma   90.00
#
_symmetry.space_group_name_H-M   'P 1'
#
loop_
_entity.id
_entity.type
_entity.pdbx_description
1 polymer ?
#
loop_
_entity_poly.entity_id
_entity_poly.type
_entity_poly.pdbx_seq_one_letter_code
_entity_poly.pdbx_strand_id
1 'polypeptide(L)'
;MKLKDLLVKRMKSTNSEKMTELVEKRTQGEINTFTGMFGNYNMSDVEKANLKEFLEEFQDHTSNIKKDFQKLAQLTQEIKAINNQAALLHGERIKQAQAILKNYKEGAFTTWLIDTYGNRQTPYNLLQYYEFYLEMPKDLRPKIDTMPRQAIYALSSRNISTSKKAQFLKQFENQTKDELLQMIRDQFPLDRVDKRRQSLSKNVLSQLEKLVHTVQKSKIKFTSKQQAHMRKLLDELYRF
;
A
#
# COMPACT_ATOMS: atom_id res chain seq x y z
N MET A 1 30.83 -29.86 20.56
CA MET A 1 31.40 -28.50 20.40
C MET A 1 30.42 -27.70 19.54
N LYS A 2 29.80 -26.64 20.09
CA LYS A 2 28.70 -25.93 19.41
C LYS A 2 29.28 -24.96 18.38
N LEU A 3 28.60 -24.74 17.25
CA LEU A 3 28.99 -23.78 16.19
C LEU A 3 29.36 -22.39 16.75
N LYS A 4 28.69 -22.02 17.86
CA LYS A 4 28.92 -20.83 18.68
C LYS A 4 30.38 -20.71 19.16
N ASP A 5 30.98 -21.81 19.61
CA ASP A 5 32.33 -21.80 20.18
C ASP A 5 33.40 -21.67 19.09
N LEU A 6 33.13 -22.19 17.89
CA LEU A 6 34.02 -22.09 16.71
C LEU A 6 34.05 -20.67 16.14
N LEU A 7 32.91 -19.98 16.11
CA LEU A 7 32.81 -18.61 15.60
C LEU A 7 33.47 -17.60 16.54
N VAL A 8 33.26 -17.75 17.86
CA VAL A 8 33.90 -16.89 18.87
C VAL A 8 35.41 -17.07 18.87
N LYS A 9 35.91 -18.29 18.73
CA LYS A 9 37.35 -18.58 18.76
C LYS A 9 38.08 -18.12 17.50
N ARG A 10 37.42 -18.10 16.34
CA ARG A 10 38.00 -17.64 15.07
C ARG A 10 38.06 -16.11 14.94
N MET A 11 37.29 -15.35 15.73
CA MET A 11 37.14 -13.89 15.56
C MET A 11 37.73 -13.03 16.68
N LYS A 12 38.19 -13.64 17.78
CA LYS A 12 39.03 -12.94 18.79
C LYS A 12 40.39 -12.45 18.26
N SER A 13 40.75 -12.75 17.00
CA SER A 13 41.95 -12.23 16.33
C SER A 13 41.75 -10.85 15.69
N THR A 14 40.54 -10.29 15.69
CA THR A 14 40.25 -8.96 15.13
C THR A 14 39.50 -8.11 16.15
N ASN A 15 40.21 -7.17 16.78
CA ASN A 15 39.67 -6.26 17.79
C ASN A 15 38.52 -5.41 17.26
N SER A 16 37.32 -5.59 17.81
CA SER A 16 36.28 -4.55 17.91
C SER A 16 35.17 -5.01 18.87
N GLU A 17 35.18 -4.47 20.09
CA GLU A 17 34.14 -4.70 21.11
C GLU A 17 32.74 -4.36 20.57
N LYS A 18 32.63 -3.32 19.72
CA LYS A 18 31.38 -2.92 19.05
C LYS A 18 30.81 -4.00 18.13
N MET A 19 31.66 -4.82 17.50
CA MET A 19 31.23 -5.87 16.59
C MET A 19 30.74 -7.11 17.36
N THR A 20 31.30 -7.34 18.55
CA THR A 20 30.87 -8.42 19.46
C THR A 20 29.50 -8.10 20.06
N GLU A 21 29.26 -6.84 20.44
CA GLU A 21 27.96 -6.35 20.93
C GLU A 21 26.86 -6.44 19.85
N LEU A 22 27.20 -6.15 18.58
CA LEU A 22 26.31 -6.31 17.42
C LEU A 22 25.92 -7.77 17.16
N VAL A 23 26.81 -8.73 17.43
CA VAL A 23 26.56 -10.16 17.25
C VAL A 23 25.71 -10.72 18.39
N GLU A 24 25.98 -10.31 19.63
CA GLU A 24 25.17 -10.72 20.80
C GLU A 24 23.71 -10.27 20.66
N LYS A 25 23.49 -9.01 20.27
CA LYS A 25 22.17 -8.45 19.97
C LYS A 25 21.48 -9.10 18.75
N ARG A 26 22.25 -9.64 17.79
CA ARG A 26 21.73 -10.44 16.66
C ARG A 26 21.28 -11.83 17.10
N THR A 27 22.00 -12.46 18.02
CA THR A 27 21.64 -13.78 18.57
C THR A 27 20.49 -13.73 19.56
N GLN A 28 20.19 -12.57 20.15
CA GLN A 28 19.04 -12.32 21.03
C GLN A 28 17.79 -11.83 20.29
N GLY A 29 17.85 -11.64 18.96
CA GLY A 29 16.71 -11.17 18.15
C GLY A 29 16.39 -9.68 18.28
N GLU A 30 17.20 -8.90 19.00
CA GLU A 30 16.94 -7.47 19.26
C GLU A 30 17.40 -6.54 18.14
N ILE A 31 18.26 -7.01 17.22
CA ILE A 31 18.61 -6.25 16.01
C ILE A 31 18.04 -6.97 14.80
N ASN A 32 16.81 -6.61 14.42
CA ASN A 32 16.43 -6.67 13.03
C ASN A 32 17.35 -5.71 12.26
N THR A 33 18.24 -6.24 11.42
CA THR A 33 19.06 -5.46 10.47
C THR A 33 18.24 -4.59 9.50
N PHE A 34 16.91 -4.67 9.59
CA PHE A 34 15.95 -3.95 8.78
C PHE A 34 15.53 -2.60 9.39
N THR A 35 15.64 -2.39 10.70
CA THR A 35 15.23 -1.12 11.34
C THR A 35 16.11 0.05 10.90
N GLY A 36 17.37 -0.20 10.54
CA GLY A 36 18.28 0.82 10.02
C GLY A 36 18.22 1.02 8.49
N MET A 37 17.53 0.13 7.75
CA MET A 37 17.50 0.16 6.28
C MET A 37 16.22 0.77 5.70
N PHE A 38 15.15 0.83 6.50
CA PHE A 38 13.86 1.35 6.06
C PHE A 38 13.54 2.66 6.77
N GLY A 39 13.25 3.69 5.97
CA GLY A 39 13.18 5.08 6.42
C GLY A 39 12.17 5.34 7.53
N ASN A 40 12.42 6.40 8.31
CA ASN A 40 11.48 6.93 9.27
C ASN A 40 10.35 7.65 8.54
N TYR A 41 9.09 7.29 8.84
CA TYR A 41 7.93 8.03 8.32
C TYR A 41 7.78 9.36 9.08
N ASN A 42 7.79 10.46 8.34
CA ASN A 42 7.50 11.78 8.88
C ASN A 42 6.10 12.22 8.48
N MET A 43 5.31 12.64 9.48
CA MET A 43 3.97 13.12 9.25
C MET A 43 4.02 14.50 8.58
N SER A 44 3.26 14.67 7.50
CA SER A 44 3.14 15.94 6.79
C SER A 44 2.36 16.98 7.60
N ASP A 45 2.46 18.26 7.22
CA ASP A 45 1.74 19.32 7.94
C ASP A 45 0.22 19.23 7.74
N VAL A 46 -0.24 18.73 6.60
CA VAL A 46 -1.66 18.43 6.34
C VAL A 46 -2.15 17.33 7.29
N GLU A 47 -1.38 16.28 7.48
CA GLU A 47 -1.74 15.21 8.40
C GLU A 47 -1.74 15.65 9.86
N LYS A 48 -0.81 16.53 10.24
CA LYS A 48 -0.81 17.18 11.56
C LYS A 48 -2.05 18.04 11.75
N ALA A 49 -2.42 18.83 10.75
CA ALA A 49 -3.63 19.64 10.79
C ALA A 49 -4.88 18.77 10.95
N ASN A 50 -5.04 17.74 10.11
CA ASN A 50 -6.18 16.81 10.16
C ASN A 50 -6.27 16.08 11.51
N LEU A 51 -5.14 15.65 12.08
CA LEU A 51 -5.11 14.99 13.39
C LEU A 51 -5.49 15.96 14.52
N LYS A 52 -5.08 17.23 14.40
CA LYS A 52 -5.46 18.27 15.36
C LYS A 52 -6.94 18.59 15.27
N GLU A 53 -7.48 18.76 14.07
CA GLU A 53 -8.91 18.97 13.83
C GLU A 53 -9.75 17.80 14.37
N PHE A 54 -9.31 16.56 14.11
CA PHE A 54 -9.92 15.36 14.70
C PHE A 54 -9.96 15.43 16.23
N LEU A 55 -8.86 15.79 16.88
CA LEU A 55 -8.85 15.91 18.34
C LEU A 55 -9.74 17.04 18.86
N GLU A 56 -9.82 18.16 18.14
CA GLU A 56 -10.69 19.29 18.48
C GLU A 56 -12.18 18.96 18.29
N GLU A 57 -12.53 18.18 17.27
CA GLU A 57 -13.90 17.72 16.99
C GLU A 57 -14.41 16.77 18.08
N PHE A 58 -13.56 15.86 18.56
CA PHE A 58 -13.93 14.80 19.51
C PHE A 58 -13.53 15.10 20.96
N GLN A 59 -13.10 16.32 21.29
CA GLN A 59 -12.70 16.67 22.66
C GLN A 59 -13.88 16.69 23.64
N ASP A 60 -13.59 16.31 24.88
CA ASP A 60 -14.47 16.53 26.03
C ASP A 60 -13.75 17.34 27.12
N HIS A 61 -14.44 17.61 28.23
CA HIS A 61 -13.91 18.41 29.35
C HIS A 61 -12.65 17.82 30.01
N THR A 62 -12.32 16.55 29.76
CA THR A 62 -11.18 15.85 30.36
C THR A 62 -10.00 15.68 29.41
N SER A 63 -10.20 15.98 28.13
CA SER A 63 -9.24 15.75 27.05
C SER A 63 -8.02 16.69 27.14
N ASN A 64 -6.82 16.16 26.86
CA ASN A 64 -5.60 16.97 26.78
C ASN A 64 -5.04 16.95 25.36
N ILE A 65 -5.61 17.78 24.49
CA ILE A 65 -5.29 17.84 23.06
C ILE A 65 -3.78 17.91 22.82
N LYS A 66 -3.03 18.72 23.57
CA LYS A 66 -1.59 18.88 23.34
C LYS A 66 -0.82 17.58 23.59
N LYS A 67 -1.10 16.91 24.71
CA LYS A 67 -0.45 15.63 25.07
C LYS A 67 -0.90 14.52 24.13
N ASP A 68 -2.19 14.44 23.86
CA ASP A 68 -2.78 13.37 23.06
C ASP A 68 -2.36 13.49 21.59
N PHE A 69 -2.27 14.72 21.06
CA PHE A 69 -1.72 14.99 19.73
C PHE A 69 -0.30 14.46 19.58
N GLN A 70 0.60 14.76 20.52
CA GLN A 70 1.97 14.27 20.47
C GLN A 70 2.02 12.74 20.45
N LYS A 71 1.21 12.09 21.27
CA LYS A 71 1.19 10.63 21.36
C LYS A 71 0.59 9.98 20.12
N LEU A 72 -0.53 10.50 19.62
CA LEU A 72 -1.19 9.98 18.42
C LEU A 72 -0.37 10.22 17.16
N ALA A 73 0.32 11.36 17.06
CA ALA A 73 1.24 11.63 15.96
C ALA A 73 2.36 10.58 15.94
N GLN A 74 3.00 10.34 17.09
CA GLN A 74 4.03 9.31 17.22
C GLN A 74 3.50 7.92 16.82
N LEU A 75 2.37 7.49 17.39
CA LEU A 75 1.76 6.20 17.07
C LEU A 75 1.42 6.07 15.58
N THR A 76 0.90 7.14 14.98
CA THR A 76 0.58 7.17 13.55
C THR A 76 1.83 6.97 12.69
N GLN A 77 2.93 7.65 13.04
CA GLN A 77 4.21 7.49 12.35
C GLN A 77 4.75 6.07 12.49
N GLU A 78 4.71 5.49 13.69
CA GLU A 78 5.15 4.12 13.96
C GLU A 78 4.33 3.10 13.16
N ILE A 79 2.99 3.21 13.18
CA ILE A 79 2.10 2.33 12.42
C ILE A 79 2.40 2.41 10.92
N LYS A 80 2.60 3.61 10.37
CA LYS A 80 2.92 3.78 8.95
C LYS A 80 4.29 3.20 8.60
N ALA A 81 5.30 3.43 9.43
CA ALA A 81 6.63 2.84 9.26
C ALA A 81 6.59 1.31 9.29
N ILE A 82 5.93 0.71 10.29
CA ILE A 82 5.75 -0.75 10.41
C ILE A 82 5.10 -1.30 9.14
N ASN A 83 4.02 -0.68 8.69
CA ASN A 83 3.29 -1.16 7.54
C ASN A 83 4.12 -1.08 6.25
N ASN A 84 4.97 -0.06 6.08
CA ASN A 84 5.86 0.06 4.91
C ASN A 84 6.99 -0.98 4.96
N GLN A 85 7.59 -1.15 6.14
CA GLN A 85 8.61 -2.18 6.37
C GLN A 85 8.06 -3.58 6.09
N ALA A 86 6.87 -3.88 6.59
CA ALA A 86 6.18 -5.14 6.32
C ALA A 86 6.02 -5.37 4.81
N ALA A 87 5.57 -4.34 4.07
CA ALA A 87 5.37 -4.48 2.63
C ALA A 87 6.68 -4.81 1.88
N LEU A 88 7.78 -4.14 2.23
CA LEU A 88 9.10 -4.40 1.64
C LEU A 88 9.63 -5.78 2.01
N LEU A 89 9.50 -6.19 3.27
CA LEU A 89 9.94 -7.50 3.76
C LEU A 89 9.20 -8.64 3.06
N HIS A 90 7.87 -8.54 2.97
CA HIS A 90 7.07 -9.52 2.24
C HIS A 90 7.45 -9.56 0.77
N GLY A 91 7.56 -8.41 0.11
CA GLY A 91 7.95 -8.34 -1.30
C GLY A 91 9.32 -8.97 -1.59
N GLU A 92 10.30 -8.76 -0.71
CA GLU A 92 11.61 -9.41 -0.80
C GLU A 92 11.51 -10.94 -0.74
N ARG A 93 10.77 -11.50 0.24
CA ARG A 93 10.62 -12.96 0.38
C ARG A 93 9.86 -13.54 -0.81
N ILE A 94 8.83 -12.84 -1.28
CA ILE A 94 8.09 -13.24 -2.49
C ILE A 94 9.01 -13.25 -3.70
N LYS A 95 9.90 -12.25 -3.85
CA LYS A 95 10.88 -12.20 -4.94
C LYS A 95 11.87 -13.38 -4.89
N GLN A 96 12.33 -13.74 -3.69
CA GLN A 96 13.19 -14.91 -3.49
C GLN A 96 12.47 -16.21 -3.87
N ALA A 97 11.22 -16.38 -3.42
CA ALA A 97 10.40 -17.53 -3.81
C ALA A 97 10.15 -17.59 -5.32
N GLN A 98 9.90 -16.44 -5.97
CA GLN A 98 9.77 -16.34 -7.43
C GLN A 98 11.05 -16.82 -8.13
N ALA A 99 12.23 -16.45 -7.62
CA ALA A 99 13.51 -16.85 -8.18
C ALA A 99 13.78 -18.36 -8.07
N ILE A 100 13.29 -19.01 -7.01
CA ILE A 100 13.36 -20.47 -6.84
C ILE A 100 12.36 -21.16 -7.79
N LEU A 101 11.11 -20.70 -7.79
CA LEU A 101 10.01 -21.35 -8.50
C LEU A 101 10.00 -21.10 -10.01
N LYS A 102 10.85 -20.21 -10.54
CA LYS A 102 10.98 -19.96 -11.98
C LYS A 102 11.38 -21.20 -12.80
N ASN A 103 12.06 -22.17 -12.17
CA ASN A 103 12.53 -23.39 -12.81
C ASN A 103 11.49 -24.54 -12.73
N TYR A 104 10.33 -24.28 -12.14
CA TYR A 104 9.26 -25.27 -11.98
C TYR A 104 8.19 -25.05 -13.05
N LYS A 105 7.24 -26.00 -13.14
CA LYS A 105 6.12 -25.91 -14.07
C LYS A 105 5.37 -24.59 -13.92
N GLU A 106 4.86 -24.08 -15.04
CA GLU A 106 3.97 -22.92 -15.07
C GLU A 106 2.84 -23.06 -14.03
N GLY A 107 2.58 -21.97 -13.30
CA GLY A 107 1.61 -21.94 -12.22
C GLY A 107 2.16 -22.25 -10.83
N ALA A 108 3.33 -22.88 -10.70
CA ALA A 108 3.92 -23.24 -9.38
C ALA A 108 4.05 -22.04 -8.44
N PHE A 109 4.52 -20.90 -8.94
CA PHE A 109 4.61 -19.67 -8.16
C PHE A 109 3.23 -19.18 -7.71
N THR A 110 2.23 -19.17 -8.60
CA THR A 110 0.87 -18.72 -8.26
C THR A 110 0.21 -19.64 -7.25
N THR A 111 0.40 -20.96 -7.36
CA THR A 111 -0.09 -21.93 -6.36
C THR A 111 0.55 -21.67 -5.01
N TRP A 112 1.88 -21.52 -4.95
CA TRP A 112 2.58 -21.19 -3.71
C TRP A 112 2.08 -19.87 -3.07
N LEU A 113 1.78 -18.86 -3.89
CA LEU A 113 1.18 -17.61 -3.40
C LEU A 113 -0.19 -17.84 -2.75
N ILE A 114 -1.05 -18.65 -3.38
CA ILE A 114 -2.38 -18.98 -2.84
C ILE A 114 -2.24 -19.78 -1.56
N ASP A 115 -1.35 -20.77 -1.50
CA ASP A 115 -1.13 -21.61 -0.31
C ASP A 115 -0.59 -20.78 0.87
N THR A 116 0.24 -19.77 0.60
CA THR A 116 0.89 -18.95 1.64
C THR A 116 0.03 -17.78 2.12
N TYR A 117 -0.73 -17.13 1.21
CA TYR A 117 -1.48 -15.89 1.51
C TYR A 117 -3.00 -16.06 1.44
N GLY A 118 -3.51 -17.23 1.05
CA GLY A 118 -4.93 -17.48 0.78
C GLY A 118 -5.47 -16.78 -0.48
N ASN A 119 -4.65 -15.97 -1.17
CA ASN A 119 -5.02 -15.28 -2.40
C ASN A 119 -3.78 -14.87 -3.21
N ARG A 120 -3.94 -14.66 -4.52
CA ARG A 120 -2.84 -14.17 -5.39
C ARG A 120 -2.66 -12.65 -5.34
N GLN A 121 -3.71 -11.88 -5.10
CA GLN A 121 -3.70 -10.42 -5.32
C GLN A 121 -2.76 -9.70 -4.36
N THR A 122 -2.88 -10.00 -3.06
CA THR A 122 -2.09 -9.39 -1.99
C THR A 122 -0.59 -9.57 -2.21
N PRO A 123 -0.08 -10.81 -2.40
CA PRO A 123 1.35 -10.97 -2.62
C PRO A 123 1.84 -10.37 -3.94
N TYR A 124 1.06 -10.37 -5.02
CA TYR A 124 1.45 -9.65 -6.24
C TYR A 124 1.58 -8.15 -6.01
N ASN A 125 0.66 -7.53 -5.25
CA ASN A 125 0.76 -6.11 -4.90
C ASN A 125 2.01 -5.82 -4.07
N LEU A 126 2.34 -6.68 -3.10
CA LEU A 126 3.53 -6.55 -2.25
C LEU A 126 4.83 -6.70 -3.06
N LEU A 127 4.87 -7.68 -3.97
CA LEU A 127 5.97 -7.85 -4.92
C LEU A 127 6.15 -6.62 -5.81
N GLN A 128 5.06 -6.11 -6.41
CA GLN A 128 5.10 -4.93 -7.25
C GLN A 128 5.57 -3.68 -6.49
N TYR A 129 5.17 -3.51 -5.23
CA TYR A 129 5.63 -2.39 -4.41
C TYR A 129 7.12 -2.48 -4.12
N TYR A 130 7.60 -3.67 -3.74
CA TYR A 130 9.02 -3.91 -3.52
C TYR A 130 9.87 -3.66 -4.76
N GLU A 131 9.47 -4.20 -5.92
CA GLU A 131 10.16 -3.98 -7.19
C GLU A 131 10.18 -2.50 -7.56
N PHE A 132 9.04 -1.82 -7.46
CA PHE A 132 8.94 -0.39 -7.70
C PHE A 132 9.84 0.43 -6.77
N TYR A 133 9.87 0.10 -5.47
CA TYR A 133 10.72 0.78 -4.49
C TYR A 133 12.22 0.64 -4.82
N LEU A 134 12.65 -0.52 -5.31
CA LEU A 134 14.03 -0.76 -5.72
C LEU A 134 14.40 -0.07 -7.03
N GLU A 135 13.48 -0.04 -7.99
CA GLU A 135 13.66 0.64 -9.29
C GLU A 135 13.77 2.16 -9.15
N MET A 136 13.16 2.73 -8.12
CA MET A 136 13.15 4.19 -7.92
C MET A 136 14.48 4.71 -7.33
N PRO A 137 14.92 5.90 -7.79
CA PRO A 137 16.02 6.64 -7.18
C PRO A 137 15.87 6.78 -5.66
N LYS A 138 16.98 6.69 -4.93
CA LYS A 138 16.97 6.70 -3.45
C LYS A 138 16.35 7.96 -2.85
N ASP A 139 16.50 9.10 -3.53
CA ASP A 139 15.91 10.40 -3.16
C ASP A 139 14.38 10.42 -3.25
N LEU A 140 13.78 9.55 -4.06
CA LEU A 140 12.32 9.46 -4.21
C LEU A 140 11.65 8.45 -3.26
N ARG A 141 12.44 7.56 -2.65
CA ARG A 141 11.92 6.53 -1.73
C ARG A 141 11.14 7.11 -0.54
N PRO A 142 11.60 8.21 0.11
CA PRO A 142 10.80 8.85 1.15
C PRO A 142 9.41 9.28 0.68
N LYS A 143 9.27 9.73 -0.57
CA LYS A 143 7.93 10.04 -1.14
C LYS A 143 7.08 8.79 -1.29
N ILE A 144 7.67 7.68 -1.75
CA ILE A 144 6.97 6.39 -1.87
C ILE A 144 6.48 5.90 -0.50
N ASP A 145 7.29 6.08 0.54
CA ASP A 145 6.93 5.71 1.92
C ASP A 145 5.74 6.54 2.44
N THR A 146 5.56 7.77 1.93
CA THR A 146 4.43 8.63 2.31
C THR A 146 3.16 8.44 1.48
N MET A 147 3.27 7.84 0.29
CA MET A 147 2.15 7.71 -0.62
C MET A 147 1.19 6.56 -0.24
N PRO A 148 -0.12 6.70 -0.54
CA PRO A 148 -1.07 5.60 -0.41
C PRO A 148 -0.64 4.39 -1.24
N ARG A 149 -0.52 3.20 -0.61
CA ARG A 149 -0.05 1.98 -1.30
C ARG A 149 -0.85 1.63 -2.55
N GLN A 150 -2.16 1.83 -2.52
CA GLN A 150 -3.00 1.58 -3.70
C GLN A 150 -2.61 2.44 -4.90
N ALA A 151 -2.19 3.69 -4.67
CA ALA A 151 -1.68 4.55 -5.74
C ALA A 151 -0.34 4.02 -6.26
N ILE A 152 0.54 3.53 -5.38
CA ILE A 152 1.80 2.88 -5.79
C ILE A 152 1.54 1.62 -6.61
N TYR A 153 0.62 0.74 -6.20
CA TYR A 153 0.24 -0.44 -6.99
C TYR A 153 -0.35 -0.04 -8.36
N ALA A 154 -1.17 1.01 -8.38
CA ALA A 154 -1.76 1.51 -9.61
C ALA A 154 -0.71 2.09 -10.57
N LEU A 155 0.31 2.79 -10.04
CA LEU A 155 1.41 3.39 -10.82
C LEU A 155 2.43 2.34 -11.27
N SER A 156 2.83 1.43 -10.38
CA SER A 156 3.81 0.38 -10.67
C SER A 156 3.33 -0.53 -11.79
N SER A 157 2.04 -0.84 -11.80
CA SER A 157 1.41 -1.71 -12.80
C SER A 157 1.10 -1.04 -14.15
N ARG A 158 1.45 0.25 -14.33
CA ARG A 158 1.40 0.92 -15.64
C ARG A 158 2.62 0.55 -16.48
N ASN A 159 2.37 0.25 -17.75
CA ASN A 159 3.40 0.00 -18.74
C ASN A 159 3.98 1.32 -19.27
N ILE A 160 4.65 2.07 -18.40
CA ILE A 160 5.31 3.34 -18.70
C ILE A 160 6.76 3.29 -18.18
N SER A 161 7.63 4.11 -18.76
CA SER A 161 9.04 4.13 -18.37
C SER A 161 9.24 4.56 -16.91
N THR A 162 10.28 4.03 -16.29
CA THR A 162 10.72 4.38 -14.92
C THR A 162 10.91 5.88 -14.74
N SER A 163 11.43 6.58 -15.76
CA SER A 163 11.59 8.04 -15.74
C SER A 163 10.25 8.79 -15.61
N LYS A 164 9.20 8.34 -16.30
CA LYS A 164 7.85 8.96 -16.17
C LYS A 164 7.24 8.68 -14.80
N LYS A 165 7.42 7.46 -14.27
CA LYS A 165 7.00 7.13 -12.90
C LYS A 165 7.72 8.01 -11.87
N ALA A 166 9.02 8.22 -12.03
CA ALA A 166 9.81 9.10 -11.17
C ALA A 166 9.36 10.57 -11.26
N GLN A 167 9.03 11.07 -12.45
CA GLN A 167 8.48 12.41 -12.63
C GLN A 167 7.12 12.57 -11.92
N PHE A 168 6.26 11.56 -12.02
CA PHE A 168 4.99 11.55 -11.29
C PHE A 168 5.22 11.60 -9.76
N LEU A 169 6.16 10.82 -9.22
CA LEU A 169 6.49 10.87 -7.79
C LEU A 169 6.98 12.26 -7.36
N LYS A 170 7.70 12.97 -8.23
CA LYS A 170 8.16 14.33 -7.92
C LYS A 170 7.00 15.31 -7.74
N GLN A 171 5.88 15.11 -8.46
CA GLN A 171 4.66 15.92 -8.36
C GLN A 171 3.80 15.61 -7.11
N PHE A 172 4.14 14.56 -6.35
CA PHE A 172 3.41 14.22 -5.13
C PHE A 172 3.63 15.28 -4.04
N GLU A 173 2.52 15.85 -3.56
CA GLU A 173 2.40 16.91 -2.57
C GLU A 173 1.26 16.60 -1.59
N ASN A 174 1.23 15.37 -1.06
CA ASN A 174 0.24 14.91 -0.07
C ASN A 174 -1.21 14.80 -0.58
N GLN A 175 -1.41 14.68 -1.90
CA GLN A 175 -2.73 14.40 -2.45
C GLN A 175 -3.33 13.13 -1.84
N THR A 176 -4.66 13.12 -1.72
CA THR A 176 -5.42 11.97 -1.23
C THR A 176 -5.26 10.77 -2.15
N LYS A 177 -5.59 9.59 -1.64
CA LYS A 177 -5.59 8.35 -2.42
C LYS A 177 -6.44 8.47 -3.69
N ASP A 178 -7.63 9.08 -3.60
CA ASP A 178 -8.54 9.15 -4.74
C ASP A 178 -8.06 10.15 -5.79
N GLU A 179 -7.51 11.29 -5.37
CA GLU A 179 -6.85 12.26 -6.26
C GLU A 179 -5.66 11.63 -6.98
N LEU A 180 -4.79 10.90 -6.27
CA LEU A 180 -3.65 10.23 -6.89
C LEU A 180 -4.08 9.16 -7.89
N LEU A 181 -5.10 8.35 -7.55
CA LEU A 181 -5.63 7.36 -8.46
C LEU A 181 -6.22 8.02 -9.71
N GLN A 182 -6.86 9.19 -9.56
CA GLN A 182 -7.39 9.95 -10.68
C GLN A 182 -6.26 10.53 -11.55
N MET A 183 -5.27 11.18 -10.96
CA MET A 183 -4.09 11.68 -11.67
C MET A 183 -3.36 10.57 -12.45
N ILE A 184 -3.22 9.37 -11.87
CA ILE A 184 -2.63 8.21 -12.58
C ILE A 184 -3.49 7.80 -13.77
N ARG A 185 -4.82 7.79 -13.64
CA ARG A 185 -5.73 7.43 -14.74
C ARG A 185 -5.67 8.44 -15.87
N ASP A 186 -5.57 9.72 -15.54
CA ASP A 186 -5.58 10.81 -16.51
C ASP A 186 -4.24 10.93 -17.23
N GLN A 187 -3.12 10.86 -16.50
CA GLN A 187 -1.78 10.97 -17.08
C GLN A 187 -1.33 9.67 -17.78
N PHE A 188 -1.76 8.51 -17.27
CA PHE A 188 -1.33 7.20 -17.74
C PHE A 188 -2.51 6.25 -17.97
N PRO A 189 -3.41 6.55 -18.93
CA PRO A 189 -4.60 5.75 -19.19
C PRO A 189 -4.23 4.30 -19.53
N LEU A 190 -5.09 3.34 -19.17
CA LEU A 190 -4.89 1.95 -19.55
C LEU A 190 -5.05 1.80 -21.07
N ASP A 191 -4.19 1.00 -21.68
CA ASP A 191 -4.29 0.65 -23.09
C ASP A 191 -5.67 0.06 -23.42
N ARG A 192 -6.14 0.27 -24.65
CA ARG A 192 -7.47 -0.21 -25.09
C ARG A 192 -7.64 -1.73 -24.97
N VAL A 193 -6.53 -2.47 -24.96
CA VAL A 193 -6.48 -3.94 -24.89
C VAL A 193 -6.27 -4.45 -23.44
N ASP A 194 -6.05 -3.55 -22.47
CA ASP A 194 -5.81 -3.96 -21.09
C ASP A 194 -7.10 -4.52 -20.45
N LYS A 195 -7.06 -5.80 -20.06
CA LYS A 195 -8.18 -6.52 -19.42
C LYS A 195 -8.66 -5.88 -18.11
N ARG A 196 -7.85 -5.01 -17.48
CA ARG A 196 -8.21 -4.27 -16.26
C ARG A 196 -9.01 -3.01 -16.55
N ARG A 197 -9.05 -2.55 -17.81
CA ARG A 197 -9.95 -1.47 -18.22
C ARG A 197 -11.36 -2.02 -18.16
N GLN A 198 -12.09 -1.70 -17.09
CA GLN A 198 -13.53 -1.92 -17.08
C GLN A 198 -14.10 -1.16 -18.27
N SER A 199 -14.76 -1.88 -19.17
CA SER A 199 -15.59 -1.22 -20.18
C SER A 199 -16.62 -0.41 -19.39
N LEU A 200 -16.59 0.91 -19.55
CA LEU A 200 -17.50 1.81 -18.85
C LEU A 200 -18.95 1.38 -19.09
N SER A 201 -19.26 0.95 -20.31
CA SER A 201 -20.54 0.33 -20.66
C SER A 201 -20.84 -0.93 -19.84
N LYS A 202 -19.91 -1.88 -19.70
CA LYS A 202 -20.09 -3.07 -18.84
C LYS A 202 -20.25 -2.73 -17.36
N ASN A 203 -19.55 -1.70 -16.86
CA ASN A 203 -19.69 -1.26 -15.48
C ASN A 203 -21.08 -0.63 -15.25
N VAL A 204 -21.49 0.30 -16.11
CA VAL A 204 -22.82 0.93 -16.05
C VAL A 204 -23.91 -0.12 -16.10
N LEU A 205 -23.84 -1.07 -17.03
CA LEU A 205 -24.80 -2.18 -17.12
C LEU A 205 -24.81 -3.05 -15.85
N SER A 206 -23.63 -3.43 -15.33
CA SER A 206 -23.56 -4.23 -14.09
C SER A 206 -24.12 -3.50 -12.87
N GLN A 207 -23.94 -2.17 -12.79
CA GLN A 207 -24.54 -1.37 -11.72
C GLN A 207 -26.06 -1.27 -11.84
N LEU A 208 -26.59 -1.09 -13.06
CA LEU A 208 -28.03 -1.08 -13.33
C LEU A 208 -28.66 -2.42 -13.00
N GLU A 209 -28.04 -3.54 -13.38
CA GLU A 209 -28.51 -4.89 -13.04
C GLU A 209 -28.56 -5.12 -11.52
N LYS A 210 -27.53 -4.71 -10.79
CA LYS A 210 -27.50 -4.80 -9.32
C LYS A 210 -28.57 -3.93 -8.68
N LEU A 211 -28.81 -2.73 -9.21
CA LEU A 211 -29.85 -1.83 -8.73
C LEU A 211 -31.23 -2.46 -8.92
N VAL A 212 -31.51 -2.99 -10.11
CA VAL A 212 -32.76 -3.72 -10.41
C VAL A 212 -32.95 -4.90 -9.46
N HIS A 213 -31.91 -5.72 -9.27
CA HIS A 213 -31.97 -6.87 -8.37
C HIS A 213 -32.20 -6.46 -6.91
N THR A 214 -31.55 -5.37 -6.47
CA THR A 214 -31.74 -4.82 -5.12
C THR A 214 -33.17 -4.38 -4.92
N VAL A 215 -33.74 -3.63 -5.87
CA VAL A 215 -35.13 -3.15 -5.81
C VAL A 215 -36.13 -4.30 -5.82
N GLN A 216 -35.92 -5.31 -6.67
CA GLN A 216 -36.77 -6.49 -6.75
C GLN A 216 -36.77 -7.30 -5.44
N LYS A 217 -35.59 -7.47 -4.84
CA LYS A 217 -35.42 -8.30 -3.63
C LYS A 217 -35.91 -7.60 -2.35
N SER A 218 -35.76 -6.29 -2.27
CA SER A 218 -35.99 -5.53 -1.03
C SER A 218 -37.45 -5.12 -0.78
N LYS A 219 -38.38 -5.42 -1.70
CA LYS A 219 -39.81 -5.03 -1.62
C LYS A 219 -40.00 -3.54 -1.27
N ILE A 220 -39.07 -2.68 -1.71
CA ILE A 220 -39.11 -1.25 -1.40
C ILE A 220 -40.37 -0.65 -2.01
N LYS A 221 -41.19 -0.01 -1.17
CA LYS A 221 -42.30 0.83 -1.61
C LYS A 221 -41.77 2.26 -1.80
N PHE A 222 -41.59 2.65 -3.05
CA PHE A 222 -41.25 4.03 -3.37
C PHE A 222 -42.47 4.94 -3.22
N THR A 223 -42.26 6.13 -2.65
CA THR A 223 -43.25 7.22 -2.70
C THR A 223 -43.40 7.74 -4.12
N SER A 224 -44.53 8.40 -4.42
CA SER A 224 -44.76 9.01 -5.75
C SER A 224 -43.66 9.99 -6.16
N LYS A 225 -43.10 10.74 -5.19
CA LYS A 225 -41.97 11.67 -5.42
C LYS A 225 -40.68 10.94 -5.78
N GLN A 226 -40.37 9.82 -5.11
CA GLN A 226 -39.19 9.00 -5.41
C GLN A 226 -39.33 8.29 -6.77
N GLN A 227 -40.52 7.82 -7.12
CA GLN A 227 -40.79 7.21 -8.43
C GLN A 227 -40.62 8.24 -9.56
N ALA A 228 -41.15 9.45 -9.39
CA ALA A 228 -40.98 10.53 -10.36
C ALA A 228 -39.49 10.91 -10.55
N HIS A 229 -38.74 10.97 -9.45
CA HIS A 229 -37.31 11.26 -9.51
C HIS A 229 -36.51 10.13 -10.18
N MET A 230 -36.81 8.86 -9.88
CA MET A 230 -36.18 7.72 -10.53
C MET A 230 -36.44 7.68 -12.04
N ARG A 231 -37.66 8.00 -12.48
CA ARG A 231 -37.98 8.14 -13.91
C ARG A 231 -37.17 9.23 -14.57
N LYS A 232 -37.04 10.40 -13.93
CA LYS A 232 -36.21 11.49 -14.45
C LYS A 232 -34.74 11.07 -14.63
N LEU A 233 -34.17 10.37 -13.66
CA LEU A 233 -32.79 9.87 -13.75
C LEU A 233 -32.61 8.84 -14.88
N LEU A 234 -33.60 7.98 -15.10
CA LEU A 234 -33.60 7.05 -16.22
C LEU A 234 -33.71 7.77 -17.57
N ASP A 235 -34.57 8.78 -17.67
CA ASP A 235 -34.73 9.58 -18.89
C ASP A 235 -33.44 10.37 -19.23
N GLU A 236 -32.76 10.91 -18.22
CA GLU A 236 -31.45 11.55 -18.39
C GLU A 236 -30.39 10.55 -18.90
N LEU A 237 -30.45 9.30 -18.45
CA LEU A 237 -29.55 8.23 -18.87
C LEU A 237 -29.78 7.78 -20.33
N TYR A 238 -31.02 7.87 -20.83
CA TYR A 238 -31.39 7.56 -22.22
C TYR A 238 -31.06 8.66 -23.24
N ARG A 239 -30.65 9.86 -22.78
CA ARG A 239 -30.29 11.00 -23.64
C ARG A 239 -28.81 11.01 -24.05
N PHE A 240 -28.01 10.10 -23.53
CA PHE A 240 -26.63 9.84 -23.94
C PHE A 240 -26.57 8.77 -25.02
#